data_AF-A0A7Z1HND0-F1
#
_entry.id   AF-A0A7Z1HND0-F1
#
_cell.length_a   1.000
_cell.length_b   1.000
_cell.length_c   1.000
_cell.angle_alpha   90.00
_cell.angle_beta   90.00
_cell.angle_gamma   90.00
#
_symmetry.space_group_name_H-M   'P 1'
#
loop_
_entity.id
_entity.type
_entity.pdbx_description
1 polymer ?
#
loop_
_entity_poly.entity_id
_entity_poly.type
_entity_poly.pdbx_seq_one_letter_code
_entity_poly.pdbx_strand_id
1 'polypeptide(L)'
;LSAVYSKYKDQYCNLLISKGIDIAPFLKEIGEAAQNAGLPGATKNDVFTPSGAGANPFITPLITSAYSKYPHMFTSQHQKASFNIYAEKII
;
A
#
# COMPACT_ATOMS: atom_id res chain seq x y z
N LEU A 1 -0.18 8.25 5.36
CA LEU A 1 -0.61 7.20 6.33
C LEU A 1 -1.45 6.11 5.67
N SER A 2 -2.56 6.41 4.97
CA SER A 2 -3.38 5.37 4.33
C SER A 2 -2.64 4.52 3.29
N ALA A 3 -1.70 5.10 2.53
CA ALA A 3 -0.82 4.34 1.63
C ALA A 3 0.13 3.40 2.38
N VAL A 4 0.63 3.81 3.55
CA VAL A 4 1.48 2.97 4.43
C VAL A 4 0.67 1.79 4.95
N TYR A 5 -0.57 2.03 5.38
CA TYR A 5 -1.52 0.99 5.76
C TYR A 5 -1.74 -0.02 4.62
N SER A 6 -2.04 0.45 3.40
CA SER A 6 -2.27 -0.45 2.25
C SER A 6 -1.06 -1.30 1.93
N LYS A 7 0.13 -0.70 1.86
CA LYS A 7 1.37 -1.43 1.56
C LYS A 7 1.66 -2.50 2.61
N TYR A 8 1.55 -2.14 3.88
CA TYR A 8 1.80 -3.06 4.98
C TYR A 8 0.79 -4.22 4.99
N LYS A 9 -0.50 -3.90 4.81
CA LYS A 9 -1.58 -4.89 4.68
C LYS A 9 -1.30 -5.88 3.57
N ASP A 10 -1.02 -5.40 2.35
CA ASP A 10 -0.85 -6.28 1.19
C ASP A 10 0.39 -7.18 1.31
N GLN A 11 1.51 -6.63 1.79
CA GLN A 11 2.74 -7.41 2.00
C GLN A 11 2.56 -8.52 3.04
N TYR A 12 1.95 -8.19 4.18
CA TYR A 12 1.82 -9.14 5.27
C TYR A 12 0.69 -10.16 5.03
N CYS A 13 -0.42 -9.75 4.41
CA CYS A 13 -1.47 -10.70 3.99
C CYS A 13 -0.92 -11.75 3.02
N ASN A 14 -0.10 -11.36 2.03
CA ASN A 14 0.53 -12.32 1.12
C ASN A 14 1.41 -13.33 1.87
N LEU A 15 2.17 -12.86 2.88
CA LEU A 15 2.99 -13.72 3.73
C LEU A 15 2.12 -14.68 4.56
N LEU A 16 1.07 -14.20 5.21
CA LEU A 16 0.18 -15.01 6.05
C LEU A 16 -0.58 -16.07 5.22
N ILE A 17 -1.09 -15.68 4.04
CA ILE A 17 -1.74 -16.60 3.11
C ILE A 17 -0.76 -17.68 2.65
N SER A 18 0.49 -17.33 2.32
CA SER A 18 1.51 -18.34 1.94
C SER A 18 1.84 -19.34 3.05
N LYS A 19 1.57 -18.97 4.30
CA LYS A 19 1.75 -19.82 5.48
C LYS A 19 0.47 -20.54 5.91
N GLY A 20 -0.66 -20.32 5.23
CA GLY A 20 -1.96 -20.87 5.59
C GLY A 20 -2.53 -20.31 6.91
N ILE A 21 -2.10 -19.11 7.32
CA ILE A 21 -2.53 -18.45 8.55
C ILE A 21 -3.71 -17.53 8.23
N ASP A 22 -4.72 -17.51 9.12
CA ASP A 22 -5.86 -16.60 9.01
C ASP A 22 -5.40 -15.13 9.13
N ILE A 23 -5.89 -14.30 8.21
CA ILE A 23 -5.58 -12.87 8.12
C ILE A 23 -6.52 -12.00 8.97
N ALA A 24 -7.67 -12.53 9.40
CA ALA A 24 -8.68 -11.73 10.10
C ALA A 24 -8.17 -11.06 11.40
N PRO A 25 -7.39 -11.73 12.28
CA PRO A 25 -6.84 -11.09 13.47
C PRO A 25 -5.89 -9.94 13.12
N PHE A 26 -5.04 -10.15 12.11
CA PHE A 26 -4.10 -9.15 11.63
C PHE A 26 -4.81 -7.91 11.08
N LEU A 27 -5.83 -8.11 10.24
CA LEU A 27 -6.62 -7.02 9.66
C LEU A 27 -7.30 -6.16 10.73
N LYS A 28 -7.79 -6.79 11.80
CA LYS A 28 -8.40 -6.08 12.92
C LYS A 28 -7.39 -5.18 13.64
N GLU A 29 -6.22 -5.72 13.99
CA GLU A 29 -5.18 -4.99 14.71
C GLU A 29 -4.66 -3.77 13.92
N ILE A 30 -4.38 -3.95 12.63
CA ILE A 30 -3.93 -2.82 11.80
C ILE A 30 -5.04 -1.81 11.54
N GLY A 31 -6.30 -2.24 11.53
CA GLY A 31 -7.47 -1.38 11.42
C GLY A 31 -7.61 -0.48 12.65
N GLU A 32 -7.49 -1.04 13.84
CA GLU A 32 -7.50 -0.28 15.10
C GLU A 32 -6.33 0.72 15.15
N ALA A 33 -5.12 0.32 14.75
CA ALA A 33 -3.98 1.23 14.66
C ALA A 33 -4.24 2.40 13.70
N ALA A 34 -4.88 2.12 12.55
CA ALA A 34 -5.22 3.13 11.56
C ALA A 34 -6.32 4.09 12.07
N GLN A 35 -7.28 3.58 12.83
CA GLN A 35 -8.30 4.39 13.50
C GLN A 35 -7.69 5.28 14.58
N ASN A 36 -6.80 4.73 15.40
CA ASN A 36 -6.07 5.47 16.45
C ASN A 36 -5.14 6.55 15.88
N ALA A 37 -4.61 6.33 14.67
CA ALA A 37 -3.88 7.36 13.91
C ALA A 37 -4.77 8.49 13.36
N GLY A 38 -6.09 8.44 13.62
CA GLY A 38 -7.05 9.48 13.22
C GLY A 38 -7.44 9.43 11.74
N LEU A 39 -7.21 8.32 11.04
CA LEU A 39 -7.60 8.21 9.63
C LEU A 39 -9.12 8.11 9.51
N PRO A 40 -9.76 8.84 8.58
CA PRO A 40 -11.17 8.64 8.28
C PRO A 40 -11.36 7.29 7.60
N GLY A 41 -12.46 6.62 7.87
CA GLY A 41 -12.74 5.28 7.36
C GLY A 41 -14.05 4.71 7.87
N ALA A 42 -14.27 3.43 7.63
CA ALA A 42 -15.45 2.71 8.07
C ALA A 42 -15.08 1.33 8.60
N THR A 43 -15.84 0.87 9.58
CA THR A 43 -15.75 -0.50 10.11
C THR A 43 -16.76 -1.38 9.39
N LYS A 44 -16.31 -2.55 8.93
CA LYS A 44 -17.17 -3.62 8.39
C LYS A 44 -16.71 -4.95 8.99
N ASN A 45 -17.63 -5.77 9.49
CA ASN A 45 -17.32 -7.06 10.11
C ASN A 45 -16.20 -6.96 11.16
N ASP A 46 -16.31 -5.98 12.08
CA ASP A 46 -15.32 -5.70 13.14
C ASP A 46 -13.92 -5.30 12.68
N VAL A 47 -13.73 -5.00 11.38
CA VAL A 47 -12.46 -4.52 10.82
C VAL A 47 -12.61 -3.09 10.33
N PHE A 48 -11.88 -2.15 10.94
CA PHE A 48 -11.77 -0.78 10.47
C PHE A 48 -10.88 -0.71 9.22
N THR A 49 -11.34 -0.02 8.18
CA THR A 49 -10.54 0.24 6.97
C THR A 49 -10.53 1.74 6.66
N PRO A 50 -9.34 2.38 6.54
CA PRO A 50 -9.23 3.77 6.11
C PRO A 50 -9.85 3.99 4.72
N SER A 51 -10.59 5.09 4.54
CA SER A 51 -11.22 5.42 3.24
C SER A 51 -10.18 5.71 2.16
N GLY A 52 -9.03 6.25 2.53
CA GLY A 52 -7.89 6.47 1.64
C GLY A 52 -7.00 5.24 1.44
N ALA A 53 -7.41 4.06 1.90
CA ALA A 53 -6.66 2.83 1.64
C ALA A 53 -6.68 2.53 0.13
N GLY A 54 -5.51 2.53 -0.49
CA GLY A 54 -5.36 2.19 -1.91
C GLY A 54 -4.03 2.69 -2.44
N ALA A 55 -4.04 3.09 -3.71
CA ALA A 55 -2.89 3.69 -4.37
C ALA A 55 -2.48 5.01 -3.70
N ASN A 56 -1.18 5.23 -3.55
CA ASN A 56 -0.65 6.50 -3.06
C ASN A 56 -0.84 7.58 -4.15
N PRO A 57 -1.62 8.66 -3.88
CA PRO A 57 -1.93 9.67 -4.89
C PRO A 57 -0.71 10.43 -5.41
N PHE A 58 0.41 10.42 -4.67
CA PHE A 58 1.65 11.10 -5.06
C PHE A 58 2.56 10.23 -5.95
N ILE A 59 2.39 8.91 -5.92
CA ILE A 59 3.25 7.98 -6.68
C ILE A 59 2.84 7.95 -8.14
N THR A 60 1.55 7.85 -8.43
CA THR A 60 1.03 7.77 -9.80
C THR A 60 1.53 8.91 -10.70
N PRO A 61 1.36 10.21 -10.35
CA PRO A 61 1.83 11.29 -11.21
C PRO A 61 3.36 11.27 -11.38
N LEU A 62 4.11 11.00 -10.30
CA LEU A 62 5.58 10.94 -10.36
C LEU A 62 6.07 9.84 -11.32
N ILE A 63 5.50 8.64 -11.22
CA ILE A 63 5.88 7.49 -12.05
C ILE A 63 5.40 7.69 -13.50
N THR A 64 4.19 8.22 -13.71
CA THR A 64 3.70 8.51 -15.07
C THR A 64 4.57 9.56 -15.76
N SER A 65 4.98 10.63 -15.06
CA SER A 65 5.90 11.63 -15.60
C SER A 65 7.28 11.03 -15.90
N ALA A 66 7.83 10.20 -15.01
CA ALA A 66 9.11 9.54 -15.24
C ALA A 66 9.06 8.55 -16.41
N TYR A 67 7.97 7.78 -16.52
CA TYR A 67 7.72 6.86 -17.62
C TYR A 67 7.64 7.59 -18.96
N SER A 68 6.87 8.68 -19.03
CA SER A 68 6.72 9.49 -20.24
C SER A 68 8.06 10.10 -20.69
N LYS A 69 8.91 10.50 -19.74
CA LYS A 69 10.21 11.12 -20.04
C LYS A 69 11.31 10.10 -20.38
N TYR A 70 11.30 8.92 -19.74
CA TYR A 70 12.35 7.90 -19.86
C TYR A 70 11.78 6.50 -20.09
N PRO A 71 11.02 6.25 -21.18
CA PRO A 71 10.28 4.99 -21.35
C PRO A 71 11.17 3.74 -21.37
N HIS A 72 12.41 3.86 -21.87
CA HIS A 72 13.38 2.76 -21.93
C HIS A 72 13.80 2.25 -20.53
N MET A 73 13.73 3.10 -19.50
CA MET A 73 14.04 2.74 -18.10
C MET A 73 12.91 1.96 -17.40
N PHE A 74 11.74 1.85 -18.03
CA PHE A 74 10.56 1.19 -17.47
C PHE A 74 10.14 -0.04 -18.29
N THR A 75 11.08 -0.68 -18.97
CA THR A 75 10.81 -1.89 -19.77
C THR A 75 10.71 -3.13 -18.88
N SER A 76 11.62 -3.25 -17.91
CA SER A 76 11.65 -4.37 -16.95
C SER A 76 10.67 -4.16 -15.80
N GLN A 77 9.97 -5.23 -15.41
CA GLN A 77 9.12 -5.23 -14.21
C GLN A 77 9.93 -4.95 -12.93
N HIS A 78 11.18 -5.42 -12.87
CA HIS A 78 12.07 -5.13 -11.74
C HIS A 78 12.41 -3.64 -11.67
N GLN A 79 12.72 -3.00 -12.80
CA GLN A 79 13.00 -1.56 -12.83
C GLN A 79 11.76 -0.74 -12.42
N LYS A 80 10.58 -1.10 -12.92
CA LYS A 80 9.30 -0.47 -12.49
C LYS A 80 9.13 -0.55 -10.97
N ALA A 81 9.36 -1.73 -10.38
CA ALA A 81 9.27 -1.92 -8.93
C ALA A 81 10.31 -1.08 -8.17
N SER A 82 11.57 -1.04 -8.65
CA SER A 82 12.62 -0.22 -8.05
C SER A 82 12.29 1.28 -8.06
N PHE A 83 11.77 1.80 -9.18
CA PHE A 83 11.34 3.20 -9.27
C PHE A 83 10.17 3.51 -8.34
N ASN A 84 9.19 2.60 -8.22
CA ASN A 84 8.09 2.74 -7.25
C ASN A 84 8.61 2.80 -5.81
N ILE A 85 9.54 1.91 -5.43
CA ILE A 85 10.12 1.90 -4.08
C ILE A 85 10.91 3.20 -3.81
N TYR A 86 11.66 3.68 -4.79
CA TYR A 86 12.41 4.93 -4.65
C TYR A 86 11.49 6.14 -4.55
N ALA A 87 10.45 6.20 -5.38
CA ALA A 87 9.41 7.22 -5.34
C ALA A 87 8.73 7.27 -3.96
N GLU A 88 8.41 6.11 -3.37
CA GLU A 88 7.85 6.03 -2.02
C GLU A 88 8.81 6.50 -0.93
N LYS A 89 10.12 6.40 -1.13
CA LYS A 89 11.13 6.83 -0.14
C LYS A 89 11.32 8.34 -0.10
N ILE A 90 11.09 9.03 -1.21
CA ILE A 90 11.31 10.49 -1.32
C ILE A 90 10.05 11.32 -1.03
N ILE A 91 8.93 10.67 -0.74
CA ILE A 91 7.65 11.28 -0.30
C ILE A 91 7.51 11.06 1.21
#